data_AF-A0A561ECB6-F1
#
_entry.id   AF-A0A561ECB6-F1
#
_cell.length_a   1.000
_cell.length_b   1.000
_cell.length_c   1.000
_cell.angle_alpha   90.00
_cell.angle_beta   90.00
_cell.angle_gamma   90.00
#
_symmetry.space_group_name_H-M   'P 1'
#
loop_
_entity.id
_entity.type
_entity.pdbx_description
1 polymer ?
#
loop_
_entity_poly.entity_id
_entity_poly.type
_entity_poly.pdbx_seq_one_letter_code
_entity_poly.pdbx_strand_id
1 'polypeptide(L)'
;MTDLFNKHYRGVWEGHAANESAPRWLRAACLAYARCQPNGHTPFPRGLVALALATHDPVTGELIVPDRRTVYDAIRVAVDNGWLAQQSCARCLIVPPHAVAFDVGTAKARNAVCTWHESKSTRKQVA
;
A
#
# COMPACT_ATOMS: atom_id res chain seq x y z
N MET A 1 28.95 7.25 -11.61
CA MET A 1 27.74 7.71 -12.31
C MET A 1 26.56 6.95 -11.72
N THR A 2 25.90 7.54 -10.72
CA THR A 2 24.71 6.96 -10.08
C THR A 2 23.52 7.21 -10.98
N ASP A 3 22.88 6.12 -11.42
CA ASP A 3 21.78 6.11 -12.37
C ASP A 3 20.63 6.99 -11.89
N LEU A 4 20.43 8.14 -12.54
CA LEU A 4 19.37 9.11 -12.23
C LEU A 4 17.97 8.56 -12.56
N PHE A 5 17.88 7.42 -13.26
CA PHE A 5 16.63 6.78 -13.66
C PHE A 5 15.96 5.93 -12.55
N ASN A 6 16.67 5.58 -11.47
CA ASN A 6 16.17 4.65 -10.43
C ASN A 6 15.60 5.32 -9.17
N LYS A 7 15.49 6.66 -9.13
CA LYS A 7 14.69 7.31 -8.09
C LYS A 7 13.22 7.13 -8.46
N HIS A 8 12.63 5.99 -8.09
CA HIS A 8 11.19 5.78 -8.15
C HIS A 8 10.48 7.04 -7.63
N TYR A 9 9.86 7.81 -8.54
CA TYR A 9 9.21 9.06 -8.19
C TYR A 9 8.01 8.70 -7.32
N ARG A 10 8.20 8.69 -5.98
CA ARG A 10 7.13 8.46 -5.01
C ARG A 10 5.92 9.34 -5.34
N GLY A 11 6.17 10.58 -5.76
CA GLY A 11 5.15 11.51 -6.22
C GLY A 11 4.32 11.03 -7.43
N VAL A 12 4.89 10.27 -8.37
CA VAL A 12 4.13 9.68 -9.49
C VAL A 12 3.16 8.63 -8.99
N TRP A 13 3.63 7.74 -8.10
CA TRP A 13 2.77 6.74 -7.47
C TRP A 13 1.71 7.36 -6.57
N GLU A 14 2.04 8.42 -5.82
CA GLU A 14 1.06 9.19 -5.04
C GLU A 14 0.02 9.86 -5.94
N GLY A 15 0.43 10.43 -7.07
CA GLY A 15 -0.49 10.99 -8.07
C GLY A 15 -1.43 9.93 -8.64
N HIS A 16 -0.93 8.74 -8.97
CA HIS A 16 -1.79 7.63 -9.40
C HIS A 16 -2.69 7.10 -8.29
N ALA A 17 -2.25 7.08 -7.04
CA ALA A 17 -3.08 6.73 -5.90
C ALA A 17 -4.23 7.73 -5.69
N ALA A 18 -3.98 9.02 -5.97
CA ALA A 18 -4.96 10.10 -5.88
C ALA A 18 -5.89 10.23 -7.11
N ASN A 19 -5.59 9.55 -8.23
CA ASN A 19 -6.41 9.62 -9.43
C ASN A 19 -7.75 8.89 -9.25
N GLU A 20 -8.82 9.63 -9.01
CA GLU A 20 -10.16 9.08 -8.77
C GLU A 20 -10.78 8.37 -9.98
N SER A 21 -10.34 8.71 -11.20
CA SER A 21 -10.78 8.02 -12.42
C SER A 21 -10.16 6.62 -12.56
N ALA A 22 -9.08 6.32 -11.81
CA ALA A 22 -8.47 5.00 -11.81
C ALA A 22 -9.26 4.03 -10.92
N PRO A 23 -9.32 2.73 -11.28
CA PRO A 23 -9.92 1.72 -10.43
C PRO A 23 -9.30 1.69 -9.04
N ARG A 24 -10.12 1.51 -8.00
CA ARG A 24 -9.66 1.50 -6.59
C ARG A 24 -8.55 0.48 -6.33
N TRP A 25 -8.56 -0.68 -6.99
CA TRP A 25 -7.51 -1.69 -6.85
C TRP A 25 -6.14 -1.16 -7.30
N LEU A 26 -6.10 -0.42 -8.40
CA LEU A 26 -4.87 0.15 -8.94
C LEU A 26 -4.39 1.30 -8.04
N ARG A 27 -5.31 2.14 -7.57
CA ARG A 27 -5.00 3.19 -6.58
C ARG A 27 -4.41 2.61 -5.30
N ALA A 28 -4.93 1.47 -4.82
CA ALA A 28 -4.40 0.77 -3.64
C ALA A 28 -2.98 0.25 -3.88
N ALA A 29 -2.72 -0.32 -5.06
CA ALA A 29 -1.36 -0.73 -5.44
C ALA A 29 -0.42 0.48 -5.47
N CYS A 30 -0.76 1.53 -6.22
CA CYS A 30 0.03 2.77 -6.31
C CYS A 30 0.32 3.38 -4.93
N LEU A 31 -0.66 3.35 -4.01
CA LEU A 31 -0.47 3.79 -2.63
C LEU A 31 0.60 2.97 -1.89
N ALA A 32 0.65 1.66 -2.12
CA ALA A 32 1.70 0.80 -1.57
C ALA A 32 3.07 1.16 -2.16
N TYR A 33 3.20 1.25 -3.49
CA TYR A 33 4.46 1.61 -4.15
C TYR A 33 4.97 3.01 -3.77
N ALA A 34 4.07 3.96 -3.53
CA ALA A 34 4.42 5.31 -3.09
C ALA A 34 5.08 5.34 -1.70
N ARG A 35 4.63 4.45 -0.80
CA ARG A 35 4.92 4.53 0.64
C ARG A 35 5.64 3.31 1.20
N CYS A 36 5.99 2.34 0.36
CA CYS A 36 6.62 1.11 0.81
C CYS A 36 7.96 1.39 1.50
N GLN A 37 8.16 0.67 2.60
CA GLN A 37 9.44 0.59 3.28
C GLN A 37 10.40 -0.33 2.50
N PRO A 38 11.72 -0.29 2.78
CA PRO A 38 12.71 -1.17 2.15
C PRO A 38 12.42 -2.68 2.22
N ASN A 39 11.59 -3.12 3.18
CA ASN A 39 11.14 -4.51 3.31
C ASN A 39 9.86 -4.81 2.52
N GLY A 40 9.38 -3.88 1.68
CA GLY A 40 8.15 -4.00 0.88
C GLY A 40 6.85 -3.74 1.65
N HIS A 41 6.90 -3.60 2.98
CA HIS A 41 5.70 -3.35 3.78
C HIS A 41 5.31 -1.88 3.78
N THR A 42 4.01 -1.64 3.74
CA THR A 42 3.41 -0.30 3.84
C THR A 42 2.35 -0.31 4.94
N PRO A 43 2.73 -0.09 6.21
CA PRO A 43 1.79 -0.12 7.33
C PRO A 43 0.86 1.12 7.30
N PHE A 44 -0.42 0.90 7.61
CA PHE A 44 -1.43 1.95 7.69
C PHE A 44 -2.17 1.93 9.03
N PRO A 45 -2.50 3.10 9.61
CA PRO A 45 -3.52 3.23 10.64
C PRO A 45 -4.89 2.71 10.18
N ARG A 46 -5.78 2.41 11.13
CA ARG A 46 -7.15 1.98 10.82
C ARG A 46 -7.86 3.06 9.99
N GLY A 47 -8.49 2.66 8.91
CA GLY A 47 -9.28 3.56 8.06
C GLY A 47 -8.47 4.36 7.04
N LEU A 48 -7.14 4.45 7.14
CA LEU A 48 -6.37 5.29 6.22
C LEU A 48 -6.41 4.79 4.78
N VAL A 49 -6.40 3.47 4.56
CA VAL A 49 -6.55 2.93 3.19
C VAL A 49 -7.94 3.26 2.64
N ALA A 50 -8.99 3.21 3.46
CA ALA A 50 -10.33 3.61 3.02
C ALA A 50 -10.35 5.09 2.62
N LEU A 51 -9.79 5.96 3.47
CA LEU A 51 -9.70 7.39 3.19
C LEU A 51 -8.88 7.69 1.93
N ALA A 52 -7.76 6.99 1.72
CA ALA A 52 -6.93 7.16 0.51
C ALA A 52 -7.63 6.70 -0.77
N LEU A 53 -8.59 5.78 -0.67
CA LEU A 53 -9.41 5.28 -1.77
C LEU A 53 -10.77 6.00 -1.88
N ALA A 54 -10.99 7.04 -1.07
CA ALA A 54 -12.17 7.87 -1.17
C ALA A 54 -12.23 8.56 -2.54
N THR A 55 -13.44 8.93 -2.91
CA THR A 55 -13.77 9.65 -4.15
C THR A 55 -14.72 10.78 -3.80
N HIS A 56 -14.79 11.80 -4.64
CA HIS A 56 -15.80 12.85 -4.48
C HIS A 56 -17.07 12.49 -5.25
N ASP A 57 -18.22 12.80 -4.65
CA ASP A 57 -19.49 12.82 -5.37
C ASP A 57 -19.43 13.91 -6.47
N PRO A 58 -19.72 13.58 -7.74
CA PRO A 58 -19.58 14.54 -8.83
C PRO A 58 -20.64 15.67 -8.82
N VAL A 59 -21.72 15.50 -8.05
CA VAL A 59 -22.83 16.47 -7.94
C VAL A 59 -22.69 17.31 -6.68
N THR A 60 -22.47 16.67 -5.53
CA THR A 60 -22.43 17.36 -4.22
C THR A 60 -21.02 17.78 -3.82
N GLY A 61 -19.98 17.16 -4.40
CA GLY A 61 -18.59 17.35 -3.98
C GLY A 61 -18.26 16.69 -2.64
N GLU A 62 -19.18 15.93 -2.06
CA GLU A 62 -18.95 15.25 -0.77
C GLU A 62 -17.97 14.09 -0.91
N LEU A 63 -17.18 13.86 0.14
CA LEU A 63 -16.21 12.77 0.17
C LEU A 63 -16.90 11.43 0.48
N ILE A 64 -16.91 10.52 -0.49
CA ILE A 64 -17.43 9.16 -0.38
C ILE A 64 -16.29 8.22 0.03
N VAL A 65 -16.28 7.81 1.29
CA VAL A 65 -15.32 6.84 1.83
C VAL A 65 -15.82 5.41 1.59
N PRO A 66 -15.07 4.54 0.90
CA PRO A 66 -15.49 3.16 0.67
C PRO A 66 -15.59 2.38 1.98
N ASP A 67 -16.57 1.48 2.04
CA ASP A 67 -16.75 0.58 3.16
C ASP A 67 -15.63 -0.47 3.25
N ARG A 68 -15.64 -1.24 4.33
CA ARG A 68 -14.63 -2.28 4.58
C ARG A 68 -14.58 -3.33 3.47
N ARG A 69 -15.73 -3.71 2.90
CA ARG A 69 -15.82 -4.75 1.87
C ARG A 69 -15.21 -4.27 0.56
N THR A 70 -15.54 -3.05 0.15
CA THR A 70 -14.99 -2.40 -1.04
C THR A 70 -13.47 -2.27 -0.96
N VAL A 71 -12.93 -1.88 0.20
CA VAL A 71 -11.48 -1.82 0.42
C VAL A 71 -10.85 -3.22 0.32
N TYR A 72 -11.48 -4.22 0.94
CA TYR A 72 -11.01 -5.60 0.85
C TYR A 72 -10.97 -6.11 -0.59
N ASP A 73 -12.04 -5.90 -1.36
CA ASP A 73 -12.13 -6.31 -2.76
C ASP A 73 -11.09 -5.60 -3.63
N ALA A 74 -10.86 -4.29 -3.42
CA ALA A 74 -9.81 -3.56 -4.11
C ALA A 74 -8.41 -4.15 -3.84
N ILE A 75 -8.10 -4.50 -2.59
CA ILE A 75 -6.82 -5.13 -2.23
C ILE A 75 -6.73 -6.53 -2.85
N ARG A 76 -7.80 -7.33 -2.77
CA ARG A 76 -7.85 -8.67 -3.36
C ARG A 76 -7.59 -8.63 -4.86
N VAL A 77 -8.26 -7.74 -5.60
CA VAL A 77 -8.03 -7.60 -7.05
C VAL A 77 -6.59 -7.19 -7.34
N ALA A 78 -5.99 -6.29 -6.57
CA ALA A 78 -4.58 -5.94 -6.74
C ALA A 78 -3.63 -7.13 -6.47
N VAL A 79 -3.95 -7.97 -5.49
CA VAL A 79 -3.24 -9.22 -5.20
C VAL A 79 -3.40 -10.22 -6.35
N ASP A 80 -4.61 -10.41 -6.85
CA ASP A 80 -4.92 -11.34 -7.95
C ASP A 80 -4.20 -10.95 -9.25
N ASN A 81 -3.98 -9.64 -9.46
CA ASN A 81 -3.21 -9.11 -10.59
C ASN A 81 -1.69 -9.05 -10.33
N GLY A 82 -1.20 -9.56 -9.20
CA GLY A 82 0.23 -9.60 -8.88
C GLY A 82 0.86 -8.27 -8.46
N TRP A 83 0.07 -7.21 -8.26
CA TRP A 83 0.57 -5.91 -7.84
C TRP A 83 0.88 -5.82 -6.34
N LEU A 84 0.19 -6.64 -5.54
CA LEU A 84 0.39 -6.77 -4.09
C LEU A 84 0.61 -8.23 -3.70
N ALA A 85 1.35 -8.48 -2.63
CA ALA A 85 1.55 -9.82 -2.11
C ALA A 85 0.30 -10.33 -1.36
N GLN A 86 0.10 -11.65 -1.35
CA GLN A 86 -1.06 -12.35 -0.76
C GLN A 86 -1.35 -12.00 0.71
N GLN A 87 -0.34 -11.60 1.47
CA GLN A 87 -0.48 -11.21 2.88
C GLN A 87 -0.98 -9.77 3.07
N SER A 88 -1.25 -9.04 1.98
CA SER A 88 -1.72 -7.65 2.03
C SER A 88 -3.10 -7.53 2.68
N CYS A 89 -3.29 -6.48 3.46
CA CYS A 89 -4.57 -6.14 4.09
C CYS A 89 -4.69 -4.63 4.30
N ALA A 90 -5.87 -4.15 4.71
CA ALA A 90 -6.12 -2.72 4.93
C ALA A 90 -5.24 -2.06 6.02
N ARG A 91 -4.46 -2.83 6.78
CA ARG A 91 -3.50 -2.35 7.78
C ARG A 91 -2.04 -2.46 7.32
N CYS A 92 -1.77 -3.21 6.27
CA CYS A 92 -0.43 -3.34 5.68
C CYS A 92 -0.56 -3.80 4.23
N LEU A 93 -0.24 -2.94 3.28
CA LEU A 93 -0.12 -3.31 1.87
C LEU A 93 1.33 -3.71 1.61
N ILE A 94 1.54 -4.81 0.88
CA ILE A 94 2.85 -5.41 0.71
C ILE A 94 3.18 -5.44 -0.78
N VAL A 95 4.23 -4.72 -1.16
CA VAL A 95 4.77 -4.75 -2.52
C VAL A 95 5.54 -6.07 -2.69
N PRO A 96 5.35 -6.82 -3.80
CA PRO A 96 6.09 -8.05 -4.04
C PRO A 96 7.62 -7.84 -4.04
N PRO A 97 8.42 -8.81 -3.55
CA PRO A 97 9.88 -8.63 -3.43
C PRO A 97 10.59 -8.28 -4.73
N HIS A 98 10.10 -8.79 -5.86
CA HIS A 98 10.69 -8.51 -7.18
C HIS A 98 10.48 -7.06 -7.64
N ALA A 99 9.53 -6.34 -7.04
CA ALA A 99 9.19 -4.96 -7.37
C ALA A 99 9.70 -3.96 -6.33
N VAL A 100 10.42 -4.43 -5.31
CA VAL A 100 11.15 -3.60 -4.34
C VAL A 100 12.62 -3.60 -4.76
N ALA A 101 13.13 -2.44 -5.16
CA ALA A 101 14.54 -2.32 -5.54
C ALA A 101 15.42 -2.53 -4.29
N PHE A 102 16.24 -3.59 -4.31
CA PHE A 102 17.06 -4.02 -3.16
C PHE A 102 18.15 -3.00 -2.80
N ASP A 103 18.46 -2.04 -3.65
CA ASP A 103 19.40 -0.95 -3.43
C ASP A 103 18.82 0.20 -2.57
N VAL A 104 17.52 0.17 -2.26
CA VAL A 104 16.88 1.19 -1.42
C VAL A 104 16.92 0.78 0.05
N GLY A 105 17.75 1.46 0.84
CA GLY A 105 17.84 1.31 2.30
C GLY A 105 18.93 0.35 2.79
N THR A 106 19.17 0.35 4.10
CA THR A 106 20.21 -0.52 4.70
C THR A 106 19.76 -1.97 4.77
N ALA A 107 20.71 -2.91 4.83
CA ALA A 107 20.39 -4.33 5.06
C ALA A 107 19.48 -4.53 6.30
N LYS A 108 19.71 -3.74 7.36
CA LYS A 108 18.88 -3.71 8.56
C LYS A 108 17.44 -3.28 8.26
N ALA A 109 17.24 -2.26 7.42
CA ALA A 109 15.90 -1.78 7.06
C ALA A 109 15.12 -2.79 6.20
N ARG A 110 15.82 -3.54 5.32
CA ARG A 110 15.20 -4.63 4.52
C ARG A 110 14.74 -5.80 5.38
N ASN A 111 15.42 -6.05 6.49
CA ASN A 111 15.09 -7.11 7.45
C ASN A 111 14.23 -6.62 8.63
N ALA A 112 13.81 -5.35 8.64
CA ALA A 112 13.01 -4.81 9.72
C ALA A 112 11.65 -5.51 9.76
N VAL A 113 11.20 -5.89 10.96
CA VAL A 113 9.87 -6.47 11.16
C VAL A 113 8.82 -5.39 10.91
N CYS A 114 7.76 -5.73 10.18
CA CYS A 114 6.62 -4.84 10.02
C CYS A 114 5.91 -4.68 11.37
N THR A 115 5.81 -3.44 11.86
CA THR A 115 5.19 -3.12 13.17
C THR A 115 3.77 -3.67 13.33
N TRP A 116 3.00 -3.75 12.24
CA TRP A 116 1.68 -4.39 12.27
C TRP A 116 1.75 -5.91 12.48
N HIS A 117 2.63 -6.60 11.77
CA HIS A 117 2.76 -8.06 11.88
C HIS A 117 3.41 -8.48 13.20
N GLU A 118 4.33 -7.67 13.73
CA GLU A 118 4.88 -7.83 15.07
C GLU A 118 3.75 -7.78 16.13
N SER A 119 2.88 -6.77 16.07
CA SER A 119 1.77 -6.66 17.02
C SER A 119 0.78 -7.83 16.98
N LYS A 120 0.66 -8.52 15.82
CA LYS A 120 -0.16 -9.72 15.68
C LYS A 120 0.52 -10.96 16.25
N SER A 121 1.82 -11.14 16.05
CA SER A 121 2.56 -12.28 16.61
C SER A 121 2.57 -12.24 18.14
N THR A 122 2.74 -11.07 18.74
CA THR A 122 2.73 -10.92 20.20
C THR A 122 1.36 -11.26 20.79
N ARG A 123 0.24 -10.87 20.15
CA ARG A 123 -1.11 -11.24 20.62
C ARG A 123 -1.40 -12.73 20.55
N LYS A 124 -0.82 -13.46 19.59
CA LYS A 124 -1.00 -14.91 19.47
C LYS A 124 -0.20 -15.70 20.50
N GLN A 125 0.82 -15.11 21.11
CA GLN A 125 1.65 -15.78 22.13
C GLN A 125 1.12 -15.59 23.57
N VAL A 126 0.14 -14.70 23.77
CA VAL A 126 -0.42 -14.36 25.09
C VAL A 126 -1.87 -14.85 25.22
N ALA A 127 -2.40 -15.55 24.20
CA ALA A 127 -3.71 -16.19 24.19
C ALA A 127 -3.53 -17.71 24.18
#